data_AF-A0A442UVN7-F1
#
_entry.id   AF-A0A442UVN7-F1
#
_cell.length_a   1.000
_cell.length_b   1.000
_cell.length_c   1.000
_cell.angle_alpha   90.00
_cell.angle_beta   90.00
_cell.angle_gamma   90.00
#
_symmetry.space_group_name_H-M   'P 1'
#
loop_
_entity.id
_entity.type
_entity.pdbx_description
1 polymer ?
#
loop_
_entity_poly.entity_id
_entity_poly.type
_entity_poly.pdbx_seq_one_letter_code
_entity_poly.pdbx_strand_id
1 'polypeptide(L)'
;MRITLSDQSIEALAQVISGGAAGAQNSVGVYRQGWKLKALLKNYGLHYELEGTSRVSETVRALMSAGMFPDADDIYEKLLIKGVDPRDYVGQDDWHAEAMDYLNARLAFDDLRLERDGMHVRLVNLGRHAPIVSAFSAAIQALDLDTVQRDLQRALDSAERDPEDAVTAACSVVESECRSILN
;
A
#
# COMPACT_ATOMS: atom_id res chain seq x y z
N MET A 1 -5.83 -7.69 -3.09
CA MET A 1 -4.85 -6.93 -3.89
C MET A 1 -3.97 -7.98 -4.56
N ARG A 2 -3.65 -7.86 -5.86
CA ARG A 2 -2.73 -8.83 -6.48
C ARG A 2 -1.32 -8.57 -5.97
N ILE A 3 -0.65 -9.59 -5.45
CA ILE A 3 0.70 -9.50 -4.89
C ILE A 3 1.59 -10.46 -5.65
N THR A 4 2.64 -9.93 -6.26
CA THR A 4 3.64 -10.73 -6.95
C THR A 4 4.99 -10.28 -6.45
N LEU A 5 5.57 -11.09 -5.57
CA LEU A 5 6.87 -10.78 -4.99
C LEU A 5 7.98 -11.33 -5.88
N SER A 6 8.96 -10.50 -6.17
CA SER A 6 10.22 -10.94 -6.77
C SER A 6 11.03 -11.79 -5.78
N ASP A 7 12.00 -12.56 -6.29
CA ASP A 7 12.92 -13.35 -5.45
C ASP A 7 13.62 -12.47 -4.42
N GLN A 8 14.02 -11.24 -4.79
CA GLN A 8 14.66 -10.29 -3.90
C GLN A 8 13.74 -9.83 -2.75
N SER A 9 12.46 -9.64 -3.03
CA SER A 9 11.46 -9.31 -2.00
C SER A 9 11.16 -10.51 -1.09
N ILE A 10 11.12 -11.72 -1.64
CA ILE A 10 10.98 -12.95 -0.87
C ILE A 10 12.18 -13.14 0.07
N GLU A 11 13.40 -12.93 -0.43
CA GLU A 11 14.62 -12.98 0.38
C GLU A 11 14.61 -11.92 1.48
N ALA A 12 14.21 -10.69 1.16
CA ALA A 12 14.11 -9.62 2.13
C ALA A 12 13.07 -9.93 3.23
N LEU A 13 11.91 -10.46 2.85
CA LEU A 13 10.89 -10.93 3.78
C LEU A 13 11.42 -12.04 4.69
N ALA A 14 12.16 -13.00 4.12
CA ALA A 14 12.79 -14.06 4.90
C ALA A 14 13.80 -13.50 5.92
N GLN A 15 14.60 -12.51 5.54
CA GLN A 15 15.56 -11.85 6.44
C GLN A 15 14.83 -11.19 7.62
N VAL A 16 13.77 -10.43 7.37
CA VAL A 16 13.02 -9.75 8.44
C VAL A 16 12.24 -10.73 9.33
N ILE A 17 11.57 -11.74 8.76
CA ILE A 17 10.83 -12.74 9.53
C ILE A 17 11.78 -13.61 10.37
N SER A 18 12.93 -14.01 9.85
CA SER A 18 13.89 -14.83 10.61
C SER A 18 14.78 -14.02 11.56
N GLY A 19 14.84 -12.70 11.36
CA GLY A 19 15.80 -11.80 11.99
C GLY A 19 17.24 -11.99 11.48
N GLY A 20 17.38 -12.51 10.26
CA GLY A 20 18.64 -12.69 9.57
C GLY A 20 19.55 -13.79 10.12
N ALA A 21 20.81 -13.79 9.66
CA ALA A 21 21.81 -14.76 10.05
C ALA A 21 22.15 -14.66 11.55
N ALA A 22 22.36 -15.81 12.19
CA ALA A 22 22.72 -15.85 13.61
C ALA A 22 24.09 -15.17 13.83
N GLY A 23 24.14 -14.21 14.76
CA GLY A 23 25.37 -13.47 15.10
C GLY A 23 25.76 -12.36 14.12
N ALA A 24 24.92 -12.03 13.14
CA ALA A 24 25.14 -10.83 12.32
C ALA A 24 25.01 -9.57 13.17
N GLN A 25 25.99 -8.66 13.08
CA GLN A 25 25.96 -7.38 13.81
C GLN A 25 24.78 -6.48 13.41
N ASN A 26 24.18 -6.71 12.23
CA ASN A 26 23.10 -5.89 11.67
C ASN A 26 21.89 -6.75 11.29
N SER A 27 21.24 -7.40 12.26
CA SER A 27 20.00 -8.13 12.01
C SER A 27 18.86 -7.17 11.66
N VAL A 28 18.27 -7.31 10.47
CA VAL A 28 17.25 -6.39 9.97
C VAL A 28 15.84 -6.66 10.55
N GLY A 29 15.70 -7.67 11.40
CA GLY A 29 14.45 -7.94 12.11
C GLY A 29 14.69 -8.74 13.38
N VAL A 30 13.62 -8.95 14.14
CA VAL A 30 13.70 -9.66 15.42
C VAL A 30 14.11 -11.11 15.19
N TYR A 31 15.19 -11.53 15.84
CA TYR A 31 15.67 -12.91 15.76
C TYR A 31 14.61 -13.90 16.27
N ARG A 32 14.22 -14.88 15.44
CA ARG A 32 13.26 -15.94 15.80
C ARG A 32 13.90 -17.32 15.79
N GLN A 33 13.87 -18.02 16.92
CA GLN A 33 14.34 -19.41 17.02
C GLN A 33 13.63 -20.32 15.99
N GLY A 34 14.29 -21.36 15.51
CA GLY A 34 13.76 -22.23 14.44
C GLY A 34 12.38 -22.81 14.74
N TRP A 35 12.13 -23.24 15.98
CA TRP A 35 10.81 -23.72 16.41
C TRP A 35 9.73 -22.63 16.43
N LYS A 36 10.09 -21.37 16.71
CA LYS A 36 9.17 -20.22 16.62
C LYS A 36 8.83 -19.93 15.16
N LEU A 37 9.81 -20.04 14.25
CA LEU A 37 9.57 -19.91 12.80
C LEU A 37 8.65 -21.01 12.30
N LYS A 38 8.89 -22.26 12.70
CA LYS A 38 8.02 -23.41 12.39
C LYS A 38 6.57 -23.15 12.83
N ALA A 39 6.38 -22.69 14.07
CA ALA A 39 5.06 -22.38 14.58
C ALA A 39 4.38 -21.21 13.82
N LEU A 40 5.14 -20.15 13.52
CA LEU A 40 4.64 -18.99 12.78
C LEU A 40 4.20 -19.38 11.37
N LEU A 41 5.08 -20.02 10.59
CA LEU A 41 4.81 -20.36 9.18
C LEU A 41 3.69 -21.39 9.05
N LYS A 42 3.58 -22.33 10.01
CA LYS A 42 2.45 -23.25 10.08
C LYS A 42 1.10 -22.55 10.22
N ASN A 43 1.02 -21.40 10.91
CA ASN A 43 -0.23 -20.64 11.02
C ASN A 43 -0.70 -20.05 9.68
N TYR A 44 0.19 -19.98 8.69
CA TYR A 44 -0.09 -19.55 7.32
C TYR A 44 -0.16 -20.73 6.34
N GLY A 45 -0.25 -21.96 6.84
CA GLY A 45 -0.31 -23.16 6.00
C GLY A 45 1.02 -23.57 5.36
N LEU A 46 2.12 -22.91 5.71
CA LEU A 46 3.43 -23.17 5.14
C LEU A 46 4.16 -24.27 5.91
N HIS A 47 4.73 -25.22 5.16
CA HIS A 47 5.63 -26.22 5.72
C HIS A 47 7.01 -25.62 5.98
N TYR A 48 7.59 -25.92 7.14
CA TYR A 48 8.92 -25.47 7.53
C TYR A 48 9.59 -26.52 8.41
N GLU A 49 10.81 -26.89 8.03
CA GLU A 49 11.67 -27.81 8.77
C GLU A 49 13.10 -27.26 8.75
N LEU A 50 13.79 -27.28 9.90
CA LEU A 50 15.15 -26.77 10.01
C LEU A 50 16.12 -27.95 10.13
N GLU A 51 16.62 -28.44 8.99
CA GLU A 51 17.49 -29.63 8.90
C GLU A 51 18.99 -29.26 8.94
N GLY A 52 19.41 -28.52 9.98
CA GLY A 52 20.83 -28.13 10.15
C GLY A 52 21.34 -27.07 9.17
N THR A 53 20.46 -26.49 8.35
CA THR A 53 20.73 -25.40 7.41
C THR A 53 20.48 -24.02 8.02
N SER A 54 20.67 -22.96 7.24
CA SER A 54 20.35 -21.59 7.67
C SER A 54 18.84 -21.38 7.79
N ARG A 55 18.40 -20.81 8.92
CA ARG A 55 17.00 -20.39 9.14
C ARG A 55 16.49 -19.48 8.03
N VAL A 56 17.34 -18.59 7.51
CA VAL A 56 16.99 -17.66 6.43
C VAL A 56 16.67 -18.46 5.17
N SER A 57 17.56 -19.38 4.76
CA SER A 57 17.38 -20.18 3.55
C SER A 57 16.13 -21.07 3.61
N GLU A 58 15.84 -21.67 4.77
CA GLU A 58 14.60 -22.44 4.93
C GLU A 58 13.35 -21.55 4.91
N THR A 59 13.47 -20.31 5.42
CA THR A 59 12.36 -19.34 5.35
C THR A 59 12.11 -18.92 3.91
N VAL A 60 13.16 -18.67 3.12
CA VAL A 60 13.05 -18.38 1.67
C VAL A 60 12.32 -19.53 0.96
N ARG A 61 12.74 -20.78 1.20
CA ARG A 61 12.10 -21.96 0.59
C ARG A 61 10.62 -22.06 0.94
N ALA A 62 10.27 -21.86 2.21
CA ALA A 62 8.87 -21.86 2.65
C ALA A 62 8.06 -20.73 1.98
N LEU A 63 8.62 -19.51 1.88
CA LEU A 63 7.95 -18.37 1.25
C LEU A 63 7.80 -18.53 -0.27
N MET A 64 8.77 -19.13 -0.96
CA MET A 64 8.64 -19.47 -2.38
C MET A 64 7.51 -20.49 -2.60
N SER A 65 7.36 -21.46 -1.69
CA SER A 65 6.26 -22.44 -1.78
C SER A 65 4.88 -21.81 -1.60
N ALA A 66 4.77 -20.69 -0.87
CA ALA A 66 3.51 -19.96 -0.71
C ALA A 66 2.93 -19.48 -2.05
N GLY A 67 3.79 -19.10 -3.00
CA GLY A 67 3.40 -18.63 -4.33
C GLY A 67 2.70 -19.69 -5.20
N MET A 68 2.73 -20.96 -4.77
CA MET A 68 2.04 -22.07 -5.42
C MET A 68 0.59 -22.25 -4.94
N PHE A 69 0.18 -21.56 -3.86
CA PHE A 69 -1.15 -21.71 -3.30
C PHE A 69 -2.17 -20.77 -3.97
N PRO A 70 -3.46 -21.17 -4.06
CA PRO A 70 -4.50 -20.32 -4.63
C PRO A 70 -4.69 -18.98 -3.89
N ASP A 71 -4.37 -18.94 -2.60
CA ASP A 71 -4.48 -17.80 -1.69
C ASP A 71 -3.12 -17.14 -1.41
N ALA A 72 -2.14 -17.29 -2.33
CA ALA A 72 -0.79 -16.73 -2.18
C ALA A 72 -0.78 -15.23 -1.85
N ASP A 73 -1.65 -14.43 -2.49
CA ASP A 73 -1.77 -13.00 -2.23
C ASP A 73 -2.06 -12.72 -0.74
N ASP A 74 -3.09 -13.38 -0.19
CA ASP A 74 -3.49 -13.22 1.21
C ASP A 74 -2.39 -13.68 2.18
N ILE A 75 -1.67 -14.74 1.83
CA ILE A 75 -0.55 -15.26 2.63
C ILE A 75 0.59 -14.24 2.65
N TYR A 76 0.99 -13.72 1.49
CA TYR A 76 2.08 -12.74 1.40
C TYR A 76 1.73 -11.44 2.11
N GLU A 77 0.50 -10.91 1.94
CA GLU A 77 0.07 -9.71 2.65
C GLU A 77 0.21 -9.87 4.16
N LYS A 78 -0.33 -10.96 4.72
CA LYS A 78 -0.28 -11.21 6.16
C LYS A 78 1.14 -11.44 6.66
N LEU A 79 1.99 -12.11 5.88
CA LEU A 79 3.39 -12.35 6.25
C LEU A 79 4.24 -11.08 6.19
N LEU A 80 4.04 -10.22 5.19
CA LEU A 80 4.69 -8.92 5.09
C LEU A 80 4.34 -8.04 6.30
N ILE A 81 3.06 -7.94 6.63
CA ILE A 81 2.59 -7.21 7.81
C ILE A 81 3.13 -7.85 9.10
N LYS A 82 3.10 -9.18 9.22
CA LYS A 82 3.59 -9.87 10.41
C LYS A 82 5.10 -9.70 10.60
N GLY A 83 5.87 -9.63 9.52
CA GLY A 83 7.32 -9.43 9.56
C GLY A 83 7.71 -8.15 10.28
N VAL A 84 6.91 -7.09 10.13
CA VAL A 84 7.11 -5.76 10.73
C VAL A 84 5.98 -5.37 11.67
N ASP A 85 5.40 -6.34 12.38
CA ASP A 85 4.39 -6.07 13.40
C ASP A 85 5.00 -5.25 14.54
N PRO A 86 4.53 -4.01 14.83
CA PRO A 86 5.14 -3.14 15.86
C PRO A 86 5.20 -3.79 17.25
N ARG A 87 4.33 -4.78 17.54
CA ARG A 87 4.33 -5.53 18.80
C ARG A 87 5.58 -6.39 18.99
N ASP A 88 6.26 -6.75 17.90
CA ASP A 88 7.53 -7.47 17.98
C ASP A 88 8.70 -6.52 18.31
N TYR A 89 8.50 -5.19 18.21
CA TYR A 89 9.52 -4.15 18.36
C TYR A 89 9.23 -3.16 19.51
N VAL A 90 8.49 -3.60 20.55
CA VAL A 90 8.12 -2.73 21.68
C VAL A 90 9.35 -2.10 22.33
N GLY A 91 9.36 -0.77 22.42
CA GLY A 91 10.48 0.03 22.96
C GLY A 91 11.68 0.15 22.02
N GLN A 92 11.56 -0.30 20.77
CA GLN A 92 12.62 -0.33 19.76
C GLN A 92 12.09 0.22 18.42
N ASP A 93 11.47 1.41 18.46
CA ASP A 93 10.84 2.04 17.29
C ASP A 93 11.83 2.30 16.14
N ASP A 94 13.08 2.66 16.44
CA ASP A 94 14.11 2.86 15.41
C ASP A 94 14.40 1.57 14.64
N TRP A 95 14.49 0.43 15.34
CA TRP A 95 14.70 -0.86 14.70
C TRP A 95 13.49 -1.32 13.89
N HIS A 96 12.27 -0.97 14.33
CA HIS A 96 11.05 -1.17 13.55
C HIS A 96 11.10 -0.39 12.23
N ALA A 97 11.49 0.89 12.29
CA ALA A 97 11.63 1.74 11.12
C ALA A 97 12.68 1.19 10.15
N GLU A 98 13.85 0.78 10.64
CA GLU A 98 14.90 0.14 9.83
C GLU A 98 14.42 -1.13 9.12
N ALA A 99 13.65 -1.97 9.82
CA ALA A 99 13.08 -3.19 9.24
C ALA A 99 12.07 -2.88 8.12
N MET A 100 11.22 -1.87 8.32
CA MET A 100 10.27 -1.40 7.31
C MET A 100 11.01 -0.81 6.10
N ASP A 101 12.01 0.03 6.30
CA ASP A 101 12.79 0.67 5.23
C ASP A 101 13.53 -0.38 4.40
N TYR A 102 14.11 -1.38 5.06
CA TYR A 102 14.77 -2.48 4.39
C TYR A 102 13.83 -3.29 3.47
N LEU A 103 12.61 -3.60 3.93
CA LEU A 103 11.61 -4.29 3.10
C LEU A 103 11.11 -3.39 1.99
N ASN A 104 10.72 -2.15 2.30
CA ASN A 104 10.19 -1.20 1.35
C ASN A 104 11.16 -0.91 0.19
N ALA A 105 12.47 -0.91 0.45
CA ALA A 105 13.47 -0.75 -0.59
C ALA A 105 13.44 -1.86 -1.67
N ARG A 106 12.96 -3.08 -1.33
CA ARG A 106 12.74 -4.16 -2.32
C ARG A 106 11.32 -4.13 -2.87
N LEU A 107 10.32 -4.03 -1.99
CA LEU A 107 8.91 -4.04 -2.35
C LEU A 107 8.54 -2.95 -3.34
N ALA A 108 9.27 -1.82 -3.34
CA ALA A 108 9.07 -0.75 -4.31
C ALA A 108 9.22 -1.22 -5.78
N PHE A 109 10.07 -2.21 -6.05
CA PHE A 109 10.23 -2.79 -7.38
C PHE A 109 9.10 -3.76 -7.76
N ASP A 110 8.31 -4.19 -6.78
CA ASP A 110 7.12 -5.02 -6.95
C ASP A 110 5.82 -4.19 -6.87
N ASP A 111 5.93 -2.85 -6.98
CA ASP A 111 4.82 -1.90 -6.83
C ASP A 111 4.09 -2.01 -5.48
N LEU A 112 4.82 -2.29 -4.40
CA LEU A 112 4.27 -2.47 -3.05
C LEU A 112 5.01 -1.61 -2.01
N ARG A 113 4.31 -1.22 -0.94
CA ARG A 113 4.90 -0.53 0.21
C ARG A 113 4.17 -0.86 1.51
N LEU A 114 4.92 -1.02 2.58
CA LEU A 114 4.41 -1.06 3.95
C LEU A 114 4.33 0.36 4.50
N GLU A 115 3.17 0.71 5.03
CA GLU A 115 2.91 1.99 5.68
C GLU A 115 2.49 1.78 7.13
N ARG A 116 3.00 2.61 8.04
CA ARG A 116 2.61 2.63 9.46
C ARG A 116 1.54 3.69 9.65
N ASP A 117 0.39 3.27 10.17
CA ASP A 117 -0.70 4.14 10.63
C ASP A 117 -0.86 3.96 12.14
N GLY A 118 -0.19 4.84 12.89
CA GLY A 118 -0.07 4.74 14.35
C GLY A 118 0.54 3.42 14.79
N MET A 119 -0.31 2.54 15.35
CA MET A 119 0.08 1.22 15.88
C MET A 119 -0.12 0.06 14.89
N HIS A 120 -0.64 0.35 13.70
CA HIS A 120 -0.91 -0.66 12.68
C HIS A 120 0.03 -0.49 11.49
N VAL A 121 0.36 -1.61 10.85
CA VAL A 121 1.05 -1.61 9.56
C VAL A 121 0.09 -2.19 8.53
N ARG A 122 0.04 -1.55 7.36
CA ARG A 122 -0.73 -2.01 6.21
C ARG A 122 0.15 -2.09 4.98
N LEU A 123 -0.17 -3.01 4.08
CA LEU A 123 0.45 -3.11 2.77
C LEU A 123 -0.38 -2.29 1.77
N VAL A 124 0.28 -1.48 0.96
CA VAL A 124 -0.33 -0.68 -0.10
C VAL A 124 0.31 -1.03 -1.44
N ASN A 125 -0.49 -0.92 -2.50
CA ASN A 125 0.04 -0.92 -3.85
C ASN A 125 0.54 0.50 -4.17
N LEU A 126 1.80 0.61 -4.58
CA LEU A 126 2.40 1.85 -5.07
C LEU A 126 1.97 2.17 -6.52
N GLY A 127 1.30 1.22 -7.18
CA GLY A 127 1.20 1.14 -8.62
C GLY A 127 0.74 2.44 -9.27
N ARG A 128 1.34 2.71 -10.45
CA ARG A 128 0.92 3.39 -11.71
C ARG A 128 -0.25 4.39 -11.74
N HIS A 129 -0.83 4.75 -10.61
CA HIS A 129 -2.00 5.59 -10.45
C HIS A 129 -1.61 7.03 -10.13
N ALA A 130 -0.33 7.37 -9.93
CA ALA A 130 0.06 8.78 -9.82
C ALA A 130 -0.48 9.64 -10.97
N PRO A 131 -0.45 9.20 -12.25
CA PRO A 131 -1.08 9.93 -13.35
C PRO A 131 -2.62 9.95 -13.29
N ILE A 132 -3.26 8.88 -12.81
CA ILE A 132 -4.72 8.78 -12.72
C ILE A 132 -5.24 9.62 -11.55
N VAL A 133 -4.60 9.53 -10.39
CA VAL A 133 -4.88 10.35 -9.21
C VAL A 133 -4.56 11.82 -9.48
N SER A 134 -3.50 12.13 -10.22
CA SER A 134 -3.23 13.51 -10.66
C SER A 134 -4.27 13.99 -11.67
N ALA A 135 -4.70 13.14 -12.62
CA ALA A 135 -5.76 13.47 -13.56
C ALA A 135 -7.11 13.66 -12.85
N PHE A 136 -7.45 12.82 -11.88
CA PHE A 136 -8.63 12.97 -11.04
C PHE A 136 -8.54 14.21 -10.16
N SER A 137 -7.39 14.49 -9.55
CA SER A 137 -7.19 15.69 -8.73
C SER A 137 -7.25 16.96 -9.56
N ALA A 138 -6.70 16.95 -10.78
CA ALA A 138 -6.80 18.04 -11.73
C ALA A 138 -8.24 18.23 -12.23
N ALA A 139 -8.97 17.14 -12.51
CA ALA A 139 -10.39 17.20 -12.86
C ALA A 139 -11.26 17.72 -11.70
N ILE A 140 -10.96 17.32 -10.46
CA ILE A 140 -11.63 17.84 -9.25
C ILE A 140 -11.30 19.32 -9.04
N GLN A 141 -10.06 19.75 -9.30
CA GLN A 141 -9.69 21.17 -9.23
C GLN A 141 -10.32 22.00 -10.37
N ALA A 142 -10.54 21.40 -11.53
CA ALA A 142 -11.24 22.03 -12.65
C ALA A 142 -12.75 22.16 -12.39
N LEU A 143 -13.32 21.24 -11.60
CA LEU A 143 -14.69 21.30 -11.09
C LEU A 143 -14.79 22.28 -9.91
N ASP A 144 -14.63 23.58 -10.16
CA ASP A 144 -14.89 24.63 -9.16
C ASP A 144 -16.40 24.89 -9.03
N LEU A 145 -17.07 24.03 -8.27
CA LEU A 145 -18.50 24.10 -8.01
C LEU A 145 -18.91 25.38 -7.25
N ASP A 146 -17.98 26.05 -6.56
CA ASP A 146 -18.26 27.31 -5.87
C ASP A 146 -18.42 28.47 -6.86
N THR A 147 -17.72 28.41 -7.99
CA THR A 147 -17.88 29.38 -9.09
C THR A 147 -19.18 29.11 -9.85
N VAL A 148 -19.51 27.85 -10.12
CA VAL A 148 -20.80 27.44 -10.72
C VAL A 148 -21.97 27.91 -9.86
N GLN A 149 -21.91 27.68 -8.55
CA GLN A 149 -22.96 28.09 -7.62
C GLN A 149 -23.11 29.63 -7.58
N ARG A 150 -22.01 30.38 -7.61
CA ARG A 150 -22.05 31.85 -7.65
C ARG A 150 -22.66 32.37 -8.96
N ASP A 151 -22.34 31.77 -10.09
CA ASP A 151 -22.85 32.22 -11.38
C ASP A 151 -24.33 31.83 -11.56
N LEU A 152 -24.74 30.66 -11.08
CA LEU A 152 -26.16 30.28 -11.00
C LEU A 152 -26.94 31.20 -10.05
N GLN A 153 -26.37 31.59 -8.90
CA GLN A 153 -27.01 32.55 -8.01
C GLN A 153 -27.15 33.93 -8.68
N ARG A 154 -26.15 34.38 -9.43
CA ARG A 154 -26.20 35.64 -10.19
C ARG A 154 -27.29 35.61 -11.29
N ALA A 155 -27.44 34.46 -11.97
CA ALA A 155 -28.52 34.25 -12.92
C ALA A 155 -29.89 34.26 -12.22
N LEU A 156 -30.01 33.61 -11.06
CA LEU A 156 -31.23 33.59 -10.25
C LEU A 156 -31.65 35.00 -9.79
N ASP A 157 -30.70 35.78 -9.30
CA ASP A 157 -30.93 37.17 -8.84
C ASP A 157 -31.34 38.12 -10.00
N SER A 158 -31.01 37.74 -11.23
CA SER A 158 -31.35 38.51 -12.44
C SER A 158 -32.73 38.12 -13.03
N ALA A 159 -33.27 36.96 -12.63
CA ALA A 159 -34.50 36.39 -13.18
C ALA A 159 -35.75 37.24 -12.92
N GLU A 160 -35.76 38.06 -11.86
CA GLU A 160 -36.86 38.99 -11.58
C GLU A 160 -36.92 40.17 -12.57
N ARG A 161 -35.80 40.52 -13.20
CA ARG A 161 -35.69 41.66 -14.13
C ARG A 161 -35.72 41.22 -15.58
N ASP A 162 -35.03 40.12 -15.89
CA ASP A 162 -34.98 39.53 -17.23
C ASP A 162 -34.87 37.99 -17.14
N PRO A 163 -36.03 37.29 -17.17
CA PRO A 163 -36.06 35.85 -16.99
C PRO A 163 -35.48 35.09 -18.20
N GLU A 164 -35.50 35.65 -19.41
CA GLU A 164 -34.97 34.98 -20.61
C GLU A 164 -33.42 35.01 -20.61
N ASP A 165 -32.84 36.14 -20.23
CA ASP A 165 -31.38 36.26 -20.07
C ASP A 165 -30.86 35.37 -18.93
N ALA A 166 -31.59 35.30 -17.80
CA ALA A 166 -31.25 34.44 -16.68
C ALA A 166 -31.20 32.94 -17.07
N VAL A 167 -32.17 32.46 -17.85
CA VAL A 167 -32.18 31.08 -18.35
C VAL A 167 -31.01 30.84 -19.32
N THR A 168 -30.73 31.81 -20.20
CA THR A 168 -29.63 31.72 -21.16
C THR A 168 -28.27 31.66 -20.46
N ALA A 169 -28.08 32.49 -19.42
CA ALA A 169 -26.89 32.49 -18.58
C ALA A 169 -26.72 31.16 -17.84
N ALA A 170 -27.78 30.62 -17.22
CA ALA A 170 -27.72 29.33 -16.54
C ALA A 170 -27.38 28.17 -17.50
N CYS A 171 -27.94 28.16 -18.72
CA CYS A 171 -27.61 27.16 -19.73
C CYS A 171 -26.15 27.27 -20.20
N SER A 172 -25.63 28.49 -20.34
CA SER A 172 -24.24 28.75 -20.72
C SER A 172 -23.25 28.29 -19.64
N VAL A 173 -23.59 28.46 -18.36
CA VAL A 173 -22.82 27.92 -17.23
C VAL A 173 -22.77 26.38 -17.32
N VAL A 174 -23.92 25.71 -17.47
CA VAL A 174 -23.97 24.24 -17.58
C VAL A 174 -23.20 23.72 -18.80
N GLU A 175 -23.31 24.38 -19.95
CA GLU A 175 -22.58 24.00 -21.17
C GLU A 175 -21.07 24.15 -21.01
N SER A 176 -20.63 25.26 -20.42
CA SER A 176 -19.22 25.52 -20.12
C SER A 176 -18.62 24.43 -19.24
N GLU A 177 -19.33 24.05 -18.18
CA GLU A 177 -18.88 22.99 -17.27
C GLU A 177 -18.87 21.62 -17.93
N CYS A 178 -19.91 21.27 -18.69
CA CYS A 178 -19.93 20.01 -19.43
C CYS A 178 -18.78 19.94 -20.45
N ARG A 179 -18.45 21.06 -21.10
CA ARG A 179 -17.31 21.15 -22.02
C ARG A 179 -15.96 21.07 -21.31
N SER A 180 -15.85 21.62 -20.10
CA SER A 180 -14.67 21.52 -19.24
C SER A 180 -14.41 20.08 -18.80
N ILE A 181 -15.46 19.33 -18.46
CA ILE A 181 -15.37 17.92 -18.02
C ILE A 181 -15.03 16.95 -19.17
N LEU A 182 -15.49 17.25 -20.38
CA LEU A 182 -15.38 16.36 -21.54
C LEU A 182 -14.10 16.54 -22.38
N ASN A 183 -13.29 17.58 -22.12
CA ASN A 183 -12.02 17.84 -22.81
C ASN A 183 -10.82 17.51 -21.92
#